data_AF-A0A5T0QQ95-F1
#
_entry.id   AF-A0A5T0QQ95-F1
#
_cell.length_a   1.000
_cell.length_b   1.000
_cell.length_c   1.000
_cell.angle_alpha   90.00
_cell.angle_beta   90.00
_cell.angle_gamma   90.00
#
_symmetry.space_group_name_H-M   'P 1'
#
loop_
_entity.id
_entity.type
_entity.pdbx_description
1 polymer ?
#
loop_
_entity_poly.entity_id
_entity_poly.type
_entity_poly.pdbx_seq_one_letter_code
_entity_poly.pdbx_strand_id
1 'polypeptide(L)'
;KDVRVKSIVYIDMDNPLNVLNERGFSELILNESKFTYIHRSSLKTSAYELLEMIENKGVAGSYEGVFFVLDSLRNFADIDNDTKMMSLMSLLMNLRECGATIIALHHSTKDGRAFKGSNHIRNSSDCMYFLQKVANLEQGFEVLLSVQKERAGIKDQAFFINTKT
;
A
#
# COMPACT_ATOMS: atom_id res chain seq x y z
N LYS A 1 -10.01 23.40 3.93
CA LYS A 1 -11.04 22.36 3.65
C LYS A 1 -10.53 21.09 4.29
N ASP A 2 -11.27 20.53 5.24
CA ASP A 2 -10.85 19.42 6.08
C ASP A 2 -10.95 18.11 5.27
N VAL A 3 -9.87 17.72 4.59
CA VAL A 3 -9.84 16.50 3.75
C VAL A 3 -9.65 15.29 4.68
N ARG A 4 -10.69 14.96 5.45
CA ARG A 4 -10.69 13.76 6.28
C ARG A 4 -10.89 12.54 5.40
N VAL A 5 -10.05 11.53 5.59
CA VAL A 5 -10.27 10.19 5.05
C VAL A 5 -11.64 9.69 5.55
N LYS A 6 -12.53 9.42 4.59
CA LYS A 6 -13.92 8.95 4.79
C LYS A 6 -13.97 7.42 4.88
N SER A 7 -13.17 6.75 4.06
CA SER A 7 -13.10 5.29 4.00
C SER A 7 -11.68 4.84 3.67
N ILE A 8 -11.28 3.71 4.23
CA ILE A 8 -10.02 3.02 3.98
C ILE A 8 -10.34 1.67 3.38
N VAL A 9 -9.77 1.35 2.22
CA VAL A 9 -9.90 0.05 1.57
C VAL A 9 -8.53 -0.61 1.56
N TYR A 10 -8.34 -1.63 2.37
CA TYR A 10 -7.08 -2.37 2.44
C TYR A 10 -7.23 -3.69 1.68
N ILE A 11 -6.37 -3.89 0.69
CA ILE A 11 -6.40 -5.03 -0.21
C ILE A 11 -5.16 -5.88 0.07
N ASP A 12 -5.33 -6.94 0.88
CA ASP A 12 -4.27 -7.88 1.27
C ASP A 12 -4.24 -9.13 0.40
N MET A 13 -3.18 -9.21 -0.38
CA MET A 13 -2.86 -10.29 -1.29
C MET A 13 -1.59 -11.06 -0.90
N ASP A 14 -0.88 -10.66 0.16
CA ASP A 14 0.43 -11.21 0.53
C ASP A 14 0.39 -12.06 1.81
N ASN A 15 -0.46 -11.73 2.80
CA ASN A 15 -0.45 -12.42 4.09
C ASN A 15 -1.44 -13.60 4.13
N PRO A 16 -1.01 -14.81 4.54
CA PRO A 16 -1.92 -15.90 4.87
C PRO A 16 -2.80 -15.61 6.10
N LEU A 17 -4.00 -16.18 6.15
CA LEU A 17 -4.96 -15.97 7.25
C LEU A 17 -4.42 -16.31 8.64
N ASN A 18 -3.59 -17.36 8.76
CA ASN A 18 -3.00 -17.72 10.05
C ASN A 18 -2.04 -16.64 10.58
N VAL A 19 -1.25 -16.03 9.70
CA VAL A 19 -0.34 -14.92 10.05
C VAL A 19 -1.13 -13.70 10.52
N LEU A 20 -2.27 -13.41 9.90
CA LEU A 20 -3.14 -12.30 10.31
C LEU A 20 -3.71 -12.53 11.71
N ASN A 21 -4.14 -13.77 12.03
CA ASN A 21 -4.64 -14.13 13.35
C ASN A 21 -3.55 -13.99 14.43
N GLU A 22 -2.33 -14.46 14.15
CA GLU A 22 -1.18 -14.33 15.06
C GLU A 22 -0.81 -12.87 15.35
N ARG A 23 -1.06 -11.96 14.40
CA ARG A 23 -0.80 -10.51 14.54
C ARG A 23 -1.94 -9.75 15.22
N GLY A 24 -3.00 -10.42 15.67
CA GLY A 24 -4.16 -9.76 16.28
C GLY A 24 -4.91 -8.84 15.32
N PHE A 25 -4.81 -9.08 13.99
CA PHE A 25 -5.37 -8.19 12.97
C PHE A 25 -6.87 -7.90 13.18
N SER A 26 -7.61 -8.94 13.58
CA SER A 26 -9.04 -8.85 13.84
C SER A 26 -9.40 -7.85 14.95
N GLU A 27 -8.55 -7.72 15.96
CA GLU A 27 -8.77 -6.83 17.10
C GLU A 27 -8.39 -5.38 16.78
N LEU A 28 -7.33 -5.20 15.96
CA LEU A 28 -6.78 -3.90 15.61
C LEU A 28 -7.59 -3.14 14.55
N ILE A 29 -8.17 -3.87 13.57
CA ILE A 29 -8.63 -3.25 12.32
C ILE A 29 -10.09 -3.55 12.01
N LEU A 30 -10.60 -4.77 12.28
CA LEU A 30 -11.96 -5.13 11.86
C LEU A 30 -13.07 -4.37 12.60
N ASN A 31 -12.75 -3.74 13.73
CA ASN A 31 -13.70 -2.92 14.50
C ASN A 31 -13.75 -1.45 14.06
N GLU A 32 -12.87 -1.01 13.14
CA GLU A 32 -12.86 0.37 12.66
C GLU A 32 -13.87 0.56 11.52
N SER A 33 -14.92 1.35 11.79
CA SER A 33 -16.05 1.56 10.88
C SER A 33 -15.67 2.12 9.49
N LYS A 34 -14.52 2.81 9.40
CA LYS A 34 -14.02 3.33 8.12
C LYS A 34 -13.28 2.30 7.29
N PHE A 35 -12.98 1.12 7.85
CA PHE A 35 -12.05 0.18 7.26
C PHE A 35 -12.78 -0.96 6.55
N THR A 36 -12.53 -1.09 5.26
CA THR A 36 -12.96 -2.24 4.45
C THR A 36 -11.73 -3.08 4.14
N TYR A 37 -11.69 -4.30 4.69
CA TYR A 37 -10.60 -5.24 4.46
C TYR A 37 -10.97 -6.28 3.40
N ILE A 38 -10.16 -6.37 2.35
CA ILE A 38 -10.32 -7.32 1.26
C ILE A 38 -9.10 -8.25 1.25
N HIS A 39 -9.32 -9.52 1.55
CA HIS A 39 -8.25 -10.52 1.53
C HIS A 39 -8.35 -11.41 0.29
N ARG A 40 -7.22 -11.90 -0.24
CA ARG A 40 -7.17 -12.80 -1.42
C ARG A 40 -8.19 -13.95 -1.39
N SER A 41 -8.45 -14.54 -0.22
CA SER A 41 -9.40 -15.66 -0.10
C SER A 41 -10.87 -15.27 -0.30
N SER A 42 -11.19 -13.97 -0.24
CA SER A 42 -12.54 -13.45 -0.49
C SER A 42 -12.79 -13.13 -1.97
N LEU A 43 -11.76 -13.19 -2.81
CA LEU A 43 -11.83 -12.82 -4.22
C LEU A 43 -12.01 -14.05 -5.11
N LYS A 44 -12.87 -13.90 -6.12
CA LYS A 44 -13.01 -14.85 -7.24
C LYS A 44 -12.19 -14.46 -8.47
N THR A 45 -11.68 -13.24 -8.48
CA THR A 45 -10.93 -12.61 -9.57
C THR A 45 -9.52 -12.31 -9.08
N SER A 46 -8.59 -12.07 -10.01
CA SER A 46 -7.24 -11.62 -9.66
C SER A 46 -7.25 -10.22 -9.03
N ALA A 47 -6.21 -9.89 -8.27
CA ALA A 47 -6.09 -8.57 -7.66
C ALA A 47 -6.01 -7.44 -8.71
N TYR A 48 -5.44 -7.72 -9.88
CA TYR A 48 -5.41 -6.79 -11.01
C TYR A 48 -6.81 -6.51 -11.55
N GLU A 49 -7.57 -7.57 -11.86
CA GLU A 49 -8.95 -7.44 -12.35
C GLU A 49 -9.86 -6.73 -11.35
N LEU A 50 -9.66 -6.94 -10.04
CA LEU A 50 -10.38 -6.18 -9.00
C LEU A 50 -10.12 -4.68 -9.15
N LEU A 51 -8.85 -4.27 -9.32
CA LEU A 51 -8.50 -2.87 -9.52
C LEU A 51 -9.09 -2.33 -10.83
N GLU A 52 -9.09 -3.10 -11.92
CA GLU A 52 -9.73 -2.71 -13.18
C GLU A 52 -11.24 -2.52 -12.99
N MET A 53 -11.91 -3.39 -12.25
CA MET A 53 -13.33 -3.24 -11.95
C MET A 53 -13.65 -2.00 -11.12
N ILE A 54 -12.74 -1.59 -10.23
CA ILE A 54 -12.87 -0.35 -9.45
C ILE A 54 -12.62 0.84 -10.38
N GLU A 55 -11.55 0.82 -11.17
CA GLU A 55 -11.18 1.91 -12.08
C GLU A 55 -12.26 2.17 -13.14
N ASN A 56 -12.79 1.12 -13.78
CA ASN A 56 -13.87 1.22 -14.78
C ASN A 56 -15.19 1.79 -14.24
N LYS A 57 -15.41 1.76 -12.92
CA LYS A 57 -16.58 2.38 -12.27
C LYS A 57 -16.31 3.81 -11.81
N GLY A 58 -15.05 4.21 -11.77
CA GLY A 58 -14.61 5.51 -11.32
C GLY A 58 -14.83 6.58 -12.39
N VAL A 59 -15.29 7.74 -11.96
CA VAL A 59 -15.19 8.99 -12.70
C VAL A 59 -14.52 10.03 -11.79
N ALA A 60 -14.24 11.22 -12.32
CA ALA A 60 -13.65 12.31 -11.54
C ALA A 60 -14.46 12.55 -10.24
N GLY A 61 -13.78 12.48 -9.10
CA GLY A 61 -14.36 12.68 -7.77
C GLY A 61 -15.00 11.44 -7.13
N SER A 62 -15.17 10.32 -7.86
CA SER A 62 -15.79 9.09 -7.32
C SER A 62 -15.13 8.56 -6.05
N TYR A 63 -13.83 8.79 -5.90
CA TYR A 63 -13.03 8.27 -4.79
C TYR A 63 -12.51 9.36 -3.86
N GLU A 64 -13.10 10.57 -3.88
CA GLU A 64 -12.74 11.65 -2.97
C GLU A 64 -12.89 11.29 -1.49
N GLY A 65 -11.75 11.23 -0.80
CA GLY A 65 -11.66 10.84 0.61
C GLY A 65 -11.60 9.33 0.83
N VAL A 66 -11.44 8.54 -0.24
CA VAL A 66 -11.17 7.10 -0.15
C VAL A 66 -9.66 6.87 -0.21
N PHE A 67 -9.16 6.12 0.78
CA PHE A 67 -7.75 5.76 0.89
C PHE A 67 -7.57 4.26 0.64
N PHE A 68 -6.88 3.91 -0.44
CA PHE A 68 -6.56 2.52 -0.79
C PHE A 68 -5.17 2.14 -0.27
N VAL A 69 -5.08 0.97 0.34
CA VAL A 69 -3.81 0.34 0.72
C VAL A 69 -3.68 -0.97 -0.05
N LEU A 70 -2.61 -1.12 -0.83
CA LEU A 70 -2.33 -2.30 -1.63
C LEU A 70 -1.17 -3.08 -1.01
N ASP A 71 -1.44 -4.29 -0.53
CA ASP A 71 -0.45 -5.14 0.15
C ASP A 71 -0.33 -6.49 -0.55
N SER A 72 0.72 -6.79 -1.31
CA SER A 72 1.82 -5.93 -1.78
C SER A 72 1.84 -5.93 -3.31
N LEU A 73 2.45 -4.90 -3.94
CA LEU A 73 2.39 -4.68 -5.40
C LEU A 73 2.71 -5.91 -6.25
N ARG A 74 3.61 -6.78 -5.79
CA ARG A 74 3.98 -8.03 -6.49
C ARG A 74 2.84 -9.01 -6.70
N ASN A 75 1.76 -8.90 -5.93
CA ASN A 75 0.58 -9.74 -6.06
C ASN A 75 -0.52 -9.09 -6.91
N PHE A 76 -0.33 -7.84 -7.35
CA PHE A 76 -1.20 -7.15 -8.30
C PHE A 76 -0.67 -7.23 -9.73
N ALA A 77 0.65 -7.29 -9.92
CA ALA A 77 1.27 -7.55 -11.22
C ALA A 77 2.65 -8.17 -11.04
N ASP A 78 3.17 -8.76 -12.12
CA ASP A 78 4.56 -9.21 -12.16
C ASP A 78 5.50 -8.01 -12.18
N ILE A 79 6.12 -7.74 -11.02
CA ILE A 79 7.00 -6.59 -10.80
C ILE A 79 8.26 -6.60 -11.66
N ASP A 80 8.67 -7.75 -12.18
CA ASP A 80 9.86 -7.88 -13.02
C ASP A 80 9.51 -7.72 -14.52
N ASN A 81 8.22 -7.53 -14.87
CA ASN A 81 7.75 -7.31 -16.24
C ASN A 81 7.32 -5.85 -16.46
N ASP A 82 8.08 -5.10 -17.26
CA ASP A 82 7.83 -3.67 -17.50
C ASP A 82 6.47 -3.37 -18.09
N THR A 83 5.98 -4.15 -19.04
CA THR A 83 4.66 -3.94 -19.65
C THR A 83 3.55 -4.09 -18.62
N LYS A 84 3.59 -5.17 -17.82
CA LYS A 84 2.59 -5.40 -16.77
C LYS A 84 2.63 -4.32 -15.69
N MET A 85 3.84 -3.88 -15.32
CA MET A 85 3.98 -2.81 -14.34
C MET A 85 3.56 -1.45 -14.88
N MET A 86 3.82 -1.16 -16.15
CA MET A 86 3.31 0.04 -16.80
C MET A 86 1.78 0.06 -16.79
N SER A 87 1.13 -1.06 -17.12
CA SER A 87 -0.33 -1.18 -17.06
C SER A 87 -0.87 -0.99 -15.64
N LEU A 88 -0.30 -1.68 -14.63
CA LEU A 88 -0.71 -1.50 -13.24
C LEU A 88 -0.53 -0.06 -12.77
N MET A 89 0.62 0.56 -13.02
CA MET A 89 0.85 1.94 -12.59
C MET A 89 -0.08 2.93 -13.32
N SER A 90 -0.42 2.67 -14.58
CA SER A 90 -1.39 3.48 -15.33
C SER A 90 -2.79 3.40 -14.72
N LEU A 91 -3.20 2.19 -14.33
CA LEU A 91 -4.45 1.96 -13.60
C LEU A 91 -4.48 2.74 -12.28
N LEU A 92 -3.40 2.67 -11.47
CA LEU A 92 -3.33 3.41 -10.21
C LEU A 92 -3.35 4.93 -10.42
N MET A 93 -2.74 5.44 -11.48
CA MET A 93 -2.85 6.86 -11.85
C MET A 93 -4.28 7.23 -12.22
N ASN A 94 -5.01 6.40 -12.97
CA ASN A 94 -6.42 6.65 -13.29
C ASN A 94 -7.30 6.68 -12.04
N LEU A 95 -7.06 5.78 -11.07
CA LEU A 95 -7.74 5.82 -9.77
C LEU A 95 -7.46 7.12 -9.00
N ARG A 96 -6.21 7.62 -9.04
CA ARG A 96 -5.86 8.93 -8.49
C ARG A 96 -6.63 10.05 -9.20
N GLU A 97 -6.73 10.03 -10.52
CA GLU A 97 -7.55 11.01 -11.27
C GLU A 97 -9.03 10.96 -10.90
N CYS A 98 -9.52 9.81 -10.43
CA CYS A 98 -10.87 9.66 -9.87
C CYS A 98 -10.99 10.16 -8.41
N GLY A 99 -9.91 10.71 -7.82
CA GLY A 99 -9.89 11.30 -6.48
C GLY A 99 -9.35 10.39 -5.37
N ALA A 100 -8.88 9.19 -5.70
CA ALA A 100 -8.35 8.25 -4.71
C ALA A 100 -6.98 8.69 -4.15
N THR A 101 -6.75 8.42 -2.87
CA THR A 101 -5.38 8.37 -2.31
C THR A 101 -4.94 6.92 -2.23
N ILE A 102 -3.71 6.61 -2.62
CA ILE A 102 -3.22 5.22 -2.72
C ILE A 102 -1.87 5.11 -2.02
N ILE A 103 -1.71 4.12 -1.15
CA ILE A 103 -0.42 3.62 -0.68
C ILE A 103 -0.27 2.18 -1.16
N ALA A 104 0.92 1.86 -1.66
CA ALA A 104 1.29 0.54 -2.11
C ALA A 104 2.49 0.05 -1.32
N LEU A 105 2.36 -1.11 -0.67
CA LEU A 105 3.46 -1.80 -0.02
C LEU A 105 4.25 -2.58 -1.06
N HIS A 106 5.57 -2.57 -0.92
CA HIS A 106 6.46 -3.16 -1.90
C HIS A 106 7.75 -3.69 -1.27
N HIS A 107 8.28 -4.76 -1.83
CA HIS A 107 9.46 -5.41 -1.30
C HIS A 107 10.74 -4.76 -1.79
N SER A 108 11.73 -4.75 -0.91
CA SER A 108 13.11 -4.48 -1.27
C SER A 108 13.74 -5.65 -2.04
N THR A 109 14.88 -5.40 -2.66
CA THR A 109 15.82 -6.44 -3.09
C THR A 109 16.28 -7.28 -1.90
N LYS A 110 16.89 -8.45 -2.17
CA LYS A 110 17.35 -9.40 -1.12
C LYS A 110 18.37 -8.78 -0.16
N ASP A 111 19.18 -7.85 -0.64
CA ASP A 111 20.17 -7.12 0.17
C ASP A 111 19.55 -5.94 0.94
N GLY A 112 18.26 -5.64 0.72
CA GLY A 112 17.53 -4.61 1.44
C GLY A 112 18.00 -3.19 1.16
N ARG A 113 18.65 -2.92 0.02
CA ARG A 113 19.20 -1.60 -0.32
C ARG A 113 18.39 -0.82 -1.35
N ALA A 114 17.62 -1.52 -2.17
CA ALA A 114 16.81 -0.93 -3.23
C ALA A 114 15.41 -1.56 -3.26
N PHE A 115 14.49 -0.93 -3.97
CA PHE A 115 13.21 -1.56 -4.30
C PHE A 115 13.42 -2.60 -5.41
N LYS A 116 12.61 -3.66 -5.44
CA LYS A 116 12.70 -4.69 -6.49
C LYS A 116 11.84 -4.34 -7.71
N GLY A 117 12.24 -4.74 -8.92
CA GLY A 117 11.37 -4.73 -10.10
C GLY A 117 11.44 -3.45 -10.94
N SER A 118 10.42 -3.23 -11.76
CA SER A 118 10.37 -2.21 -12.80
C SER A 118 10.54 -0.78 -12.28
N ASN A 119 11.29 0.03 -13.02
CA ASN A 119 11.41 1.48 -12.77
C ASN A 119 10.08 2.24 -12.92
N HIS A 120 9.06 1.65 -13.56
CA HIS A 120 7.72 2.24 -13.64
C HIS A 120 7.11 2.51 -12.26
N ILE A 121 7.44 1.70 -11.25
CA ILE A 121 7.01 1.90 -9.86
C ILE A 121 7.48 3.28 -9.37
N ARG A 122 8.78 3.53 -9.42
CA ARG A 122 9.37 4.79 -9.00
C ARG A 122 8.93 5.95 -9.89
N ASN A 123 8.90 5.76 -11.20
CA ASN A 123 8.63 6.85 -12.15
C ASN A 123 7.19 7.37 -12.03
N SER A 124 6.23 6.48 -11.77
CA SER A 124 4.81 6.83 -11.74
C SER A 124 4.28 7.15 -10.33
N SER A 125 5.01 6.79 -9.27
CA SER A 125 4.66 7.19 -7.90
C SER A 125 4.91 8.67 -7.66
N ASP A 126 4.05 9.37 -6.94
CA ASP A 126 4.30 10.77 -6.60
C ASP A 126 5.33 10.92 -5.48
N CYS A 127 5.20 10.11 -4.44
CA CYS A 127 6.11 10.03 -3.31
C CYS A 127 6.55 8.58 -3.10
N MET A 128 7.77 8.39 -2.58
CA MET A 128 8.27 7.05 -2.25
C MET A 128 9.11 7.11 -0.98
N TYR A 129 8.87 6.17 -0.08
CA TYR A 129 9.64 5.97 1.14
C TYR A 129 10.33 4.61 1.14
N PHE A 130 11.45 4.54 1.86
CA PHE A 130 12.13 3.31 2.23
C PHE A 130 12.02 3.10 3.74
N LEU A 131 11.41 2.00 4.16
CA LEU A 131 11.23 1.66 5.57
C LEU A 131 12.39 0.77 6.04
N GLN A 132 13.11 1.20 7.07
CA GLN A 132 14.20 0.44 7.67
C GLN A 132 14.03 0.37 9.17
N LYS A 133 14.28 -0.81 9.75
CA LYS A 133 14.48 -0.94 11.19
C LYS A 133 15.89 -0.47 11.54
N VAL A 134 15.99 0.52 12.42
CA VAL A 134 17.27 1.19 12.75
C VAL A 134 17.78 0.83 14.15
N ALA A 135 16.90 0.45 15.08
CA ALA A 135 17.30 0.00 16.42
C ALA A 135 16.36 -1.07 16.98
N ASN A 136 16.89 -1.96 17.83
CA ASN A 136 16.11 -2.84 18.70
C ASN A 136 16.17 -2.29 20.12
N LEU A 137 15.03 -2.20 20.78
CA LEU A 137 14.90 -1.74 22.16
C LEU A 137 14.13 -2.79 22.98
N GLU A 138 14.25 -2.77 24.30
CA GLU A 138 13.62 -3.79 25.17
C GLU A 138 12.10 -3.91 25.01
N GLN A 139 11.43 -2.83 24.62
CA GLN A 139 9.98 -2.74 24.47
C GLN A 139 9.51 -2.73 23.02
N GLY A 140 10.43 -2.80 22.05
CA GLY A 140 10.06 -2.65 20.65
C GLY A 140 11.24 -2.33 19.74
N PHE A 141 11.00 -1.54 18.70
CA PHE A 141 12.04 -1.17 17.75
C PHE A 141 11.76 0.18 17.10
N GLU A 142 12.83 0.85 16.68
CA GLU A 142 12.74 2.08 15.91
C GLU A 142 12.79 1.77 14.42
N VAL A 143 11.95 2.47 13.67
CA VAL A 143 11.93 2.44 12.21
C VAL A 143 12.12 3.83 11.63
N LEU A 144 12.82 3.91 10.52
CA LEU A 144 13.04 5.11 9.72
C LEU A 144 12.36 4.95 8.37
N LEU A 145 11.47 5.88 8.03
CA LEU A 145 10.98 6.11 6.68
C LEU A 145 11.89 7.15 6.01
N SER A 146 12.79 6.71 5.14
CA SER A 146 13.67 7.59 4.37
C SER A 146 13.04 7.95 3.02
N VAL A 147 12.99 9.22 2.65
CA VAL A 147 12.44 9.68 1.37
C VAL A 147 13.32 9.18 0.22
N GLN A 148 12.70 8.45 -0.70
CA GLN A 148 13.34 7.99 -1.93
C GLN A 148 12.94 8.84 -3.12
N LYS A 149 11.72 9.37 -3.15
CA LYS A 149 11.20 10.26 -4.21
C LYS A 149 10.25 11.27 -3.58
N GLU A 150 10.37 12.53 -4.00
CA GLU A 150 9.72 13.68 -3.39
C GLU A 150 9.00 14.52 -4.47
N ARG A 151 7.71 14.82 -4.25
CA ARG A 151 6.91 15.77 -5.06
C ARG A 151 5.93 16.62 -4.21
N ALA A 152 5.95 16.51 -2.89
CA ALA A 152 4.95 17.06 -1.97
C ALA A 152 5.51 17.60 -0.63
N GLY A 153 6.78 18.00 -0.58
CA GLY A 153 7.47 18.48 0.61
C GLY A 153 7.70 17.42 1.69
N ILE A 154 7.71 16.14 1.32
CA ILE A 154 7.87 15.05 2.28
C ILE A 154 9.31 14.95 2.81
N LYS A 155 9.45 14.49 4.06
CA LYS A 155 10.74 14.40 4.76
C LYS A 155 10.89 13.03 5.41
N ASP A 156 12.12 12.70 5.77
CA ASP A 156 12.41 11.52 6.57
C ASP A 156 11.65 11.58 7.89
N GLN A 157 11.11 10.44 8.32
CA GLN A 157 10.37 10.31 9.57
C GLN A 157 10.79 9.05 10.32
N ALA A 158 11.01 9.19 11.63
CA ALA A 158 11.32 8.07 12.50
C ALA A 158 10.13 7.78 13.42
N PHE A 159 9.90 6.50 13.69
CA PHE A 159 8.83 6.02 14.55
C PHE A 159 9.35 4.94 15.48
N PHE A 160 8.80 4.88 16.69
CA PHE A 160 9.00 3.76 17.60
C PHE A 160 7.77 2.84 17.56
N ILE A 161 7.99 1.55 17.35
CA ILE A 161 6.95 0.52 17.36
C ILE A 161 7.08 -0.29 18.65
N ASN A 162 6.06 -0.20 19.51
CA ASN A 162 5.94 -1.01 20.72
C ASN A 162 5.37 -2.39 20.36
N THR A 163 6.03 -3.46 20.81
CA THR A 163 5.61 -4.84 20.51
C THR A 163 4.92 -5.54 21.69
N LYS A 164 4.63 -4.81 22.78
CA LYS A 164 3.96 -5.33 23.99
C LYS A 164 2.50 -4.88 24.12
N THR A 165 1.93 -4.27 23.08
CA THR A 165 0.50 -3.97 22.98
C THR A 165 -0.30 -5.24 22.76
#